data_AF-A0A3T0VF08-F1
#
_entry.id   AF-A0A3T0VF08-F1
#
_cell.length_a   1.000
_cell.length_b   1.000
_cell.length_c   1.000
_cell.angle_alpha   90.00
_cell.angle_beta   90.00
_cell.angle_gamma   90.00
#
_symmetry.space_group_name_H-M   'P 1'
#
loop_
_entity.id
_entity.type
_entity.pdbx_description
1 polymer ?
#
loop_
_entity_poly.entity_id
_entity_poly.type
_entity_poly.pdbx_seq_one_letter_code
_entity_poly.pdbx_strand_id
1 'polypeptide(L)' 'MQIAEFNTRIEAGKNGVSLLRVLMQQRGLSQSDFENEIGNKSLVSRIVSGERSLTLDHMRALANRFQIPVSMFVD' A
#
# COMPACT_ATOMS: atom_id res chain seq x y z
N MET A 1 -4.43 -16.97 22.25
CA MET A 1 -4.92 -15.62 21.90
C MET A 1 -3.81 -14.82 21.19
N GLN A 2 -3.38 -15.25 19.99
CA GLN A 2 -2.35 -14.53 19.22
C GLN A 2 -2.61 -14.57 17.70
N ILE A 3 -3.34 -15.58 17.20
CA ILE A 3 -3.59 -15.75 15.76
C ILE A 3 -4.72 -14.82 15.25
N ALA A 4 -5.71 -14.51 16.09
CA ALA A 4 -6.85 -13.69 15.68
C ALA A 4 -6.47 -12.22 15.43
N GLU A 5 -5.67 -11.60 16.31
CA GLU A 5 -5.19 -10.23 16.08
C GLU A 5 -4.19 -10.13 14.93
N PHE A 6 -3.43 -11.20 14.67
CA PHE A 6 -2.56 -11.29 13.49
C PHE A 6 -3.39 -11.35 12.20
N ASN A 7 -4.42 -12.20 12.15
CA ASN A 7 -5.27 -12.36 10.96
C ASN A 7 -6.13 -11.11 10.69
N THR A 8 -6.66 -10.43 11.71
CA THR A 8 -7.45 -9.20 11.49
C THR A 8 -6.61 -8.04 10.96
N ARG A 9 -5.32 -7.95 11.32
CA ARG A 9 -4.38 -6.95 10.75
C ARG A 9 -3.96 -7.27 9.33
N ILE A 10 -4.10 -8.53 8.94
CA ILE A 10 -3.69 -9.08 7.65
C ILE A 10 -4.77 -8.86 6.58
N GLU A 11 -6.05 -8.91 6.94
CA GLU A 11 -7.15 -8.83 5.96
C GLU A 11 -7.39 -7.40 5.45
N ALA A 12 -7.31 -6.36 6.28
CA ALA A 12 -7.64 -4.97 5.88
C ALA A 12 -6.51 -4.20 5.15
N GLY A 13 -5.38 -4.85 4.84
CA GLY A 13 -4.20 -4.18 4.25
C GLY A 13 -3.45 -5.01 3.22
N LYS A 14 -3.74 -6.31 3.09
CA LYS A 14 -3.06 -7.18 2.13
C LYS A 14 -3.31 -6.76 0.69
N ASN A 15 -4.53 -6.40 0.31
CA ASN A 15 -4.84 -6.13 -1.10
C ASN A 15 -4.23 -4.82 -1.60
N GLY A 16 -4.35 -3.73 -0.83
CA GLY A 16 -3.69 -2.46 -1.18
C GLY A 16 -2.16 -2.54 -1.23
N VAL A 17 -1.52 -3.20 -0.26
CA VAL A 17 -0.05 -3.36 -0.24
C VAL A 17 0.43 -4.34 -1.32
N SER A 18 -0.33 -5.41 -1.59
CA SER A 18 -0.03 -6.34 -2.68
C SER A 18 -0.10 -5.66 -4.04
N LEU A 19 -1.15 -4.86 -4.27
CA LEU A 19 -1.29 -4.09 -5.51
C LEU A 19 -0.15 -3.09 -5.68
N LEU A 20 0.23 -2.37 -4.63
CA LEU A 20 1.39 -1.47 -4.66
C LEU A 20 2.67 -2.21 -5.09
N ARG A 21 2.93 -3.41 -4.53
CA ARG A 21 4.10 -4.22 -4.91
C ARG A 21 4.08 -4.66 -6.37
N VAL A 22 2.92 -5.03 -6.89
CA VAL A 22 2.75 -5.38 -8.31
C VAL A 22 3.04 -4.17 -9.20
N LEU A 23 2.50 -3.00 -8.86
CA LEU A 23 2.76 -1.76 -9.60
C LEU A 23 4.24 -1.37 -9.60
N MET A 24 4.91 -1.52 -8.45
CA MET A 24 6.35 -1.32 -8.32
C MET A 24 7.14 -2.22 -9.28
N GLN A 25 6.85 -3.53 -9.26
CA GLN A 25 7.55 -4.49 -10.11
C GLN A 25 7.28 -4.26 -11.59
N GLN A 26 6.02 -4.04 -11.99
CA GLN A 26 5.64 -3.86 -13.39
C GLN A 26 6.19 -2.57 -14.00
N ARG A 27 6.38 -1.52 -13.20
CA ARG A 27 6.85 -0.21 -13.66
C ARG A 27 8.31 0.08 -13.31
N GLY A 28 9.00 -0.85 -12.64
CA GLY A 28 10.39 -0.68 -12.20
C GLY A 28 10.57 0.43 -11.16
N LEU A 29 9.54 0.70 -10.34
CA LEU A 29 9.56 1.78 -9.35
C LEU A 29 10.15 1.30 -8.02
N SER A 30 10.96 2.15 -7.42
CA SER A 30 11.50 2.01 -6.08
C SER A 30 10.57 2.65 -5.05
N GLN A 31 10.81 2.39 -3.75
CA GLN A 31 10.03 3.01 -2.68
C GLN A 31 10.15 4.55 -2.65
N SER A 32 11.28 5.10 -3.11
CA SER A 32 11.50 6.55 -3.17
C SER A 32 10.60 7.22 -4.20
N ASP A 33 10.05 6.47 -5.16
CA ASP A 33 9.21 7.02 -6.21
C ASP A 33 7.79 7.36 -5.74
N PHE A 34 7.42 7.04 -4.48
CA PHE A 34 6.08 7.22 -3.92
C PHE A 34 5.98 8.36 -2.89
N GLU A 35 6.97 9.27 -2.88
CA GLU A 35 7.00 10.37 -1.92
C GLU A 35 5.82 11.33 -2.03
N ASN A 36 5.26 11.48 -3.23
CA ASN A 36 4.11 12.34 -3.47
C ASN A 36 2.77 11.72 -3.05
N GLU A 37 2.64 10.38 -3.10
CA GLU A 37 1.36 9.70 -2.78
C GLU A 37 1.29 9.20 -1.35
N ILE A 38 2.43 8.81 -0.79
CA ILE A 38 2.52 8.16 0.52
C ILE A 38 3.33 9.01 1.50
N GLY A 39 4.37 9.70 1.02
CA GLY A 39 5.35 10.39 1.85
C GLY A 39 6.72 9.71 1.81
N ASN A 40 7.63 10.14 2.70
CA ASN A 40 9.05 9.76 2.61
C ASN A 40 9.32 8.25 2.43
N LYS A 41 10.48 7.92 1.83
CA LYS A 41 10.92 6.53 1.63
C LYS A 41 10.80 5.63 2.87
N SER A 42 11.04 6.16 4.07
CA SER A 42 10.92 5.41 5.33
C SER A 42 9.49 4.97 5.63
N LEU A 43 8.50 5.85 5.40
CA LEU A 43 7.09 5.52 5.53
C LEU A 43 6.66 4.49 4.47
N VAL A 44 7.09 4.67 3.22
CA VAL A 44 6.82 3.71 2.14
C VAL A 44 7.38 2.33 2.49
N SER A 45 8.62 2.27 3.00
CA SER A 45 9.24 1.01 3.45
C SER A 45 8.40 0.30 4.50
N ARG A 46 7.92 1.02 5.52
CA ARG A 46 7.10 0.46 6.59
C ARG A 46 5.73 -0.02 6.10
N ILE A 47 5.16 0.64 5.10
CA ILE A 47 3.91 0.19 4.47
C ILE A 47 4.14 -1.08 3.67
N VAL A 48 5.18 -1.10 2.84
CA VAL A 48 5.56 -2.25 2.05
C VAL A 48 5.87 -3.44 2.97
N SER A 49 6.59 -3.25 4.09
CA SER A 49 6.88 -4.31 5.06
C SER A 49 5.67 -4.78 5.89
N GLY A 50 4.52 -4.10 5.80
CA GLY A 50 3.31 -4.43 6.55
C GLY A 50 3.30 -3.91 8.00
N GLU A 51 4.31 -3.12 8.40
CA GLU A 51 4.34 -2.46 9.70
C GLU A 51 3.32 -1.31 9.79
N ARG A 52 2.94 -0.74 8.64
CA ARG A 52 1.93 0.31 8.49
C ARG A 52 0.95 -0.05 7.38
N SER A 53 -0.28 0.43 7.52
CA SER A 53 -1.32 0.28 6.49
C SER A 53 -1.36 1.51 5.57
N LEU A 54 -1.83 1.32 4.35
CA LEU A 54 -2.24 2.44 3.49
C LEU A 54 -3.46 3.13 4.12
N THR A 55 -3.44 4.45 4.15
CA THR A 55 -4.62 5.24 4.49
C THR A 55 -5.48 5.43 3.24
N LEU A 56 -6.74 5.82 3.41
CA LEU A 56 -7.63 6.10 2.28
C LEU A 56 -7.06 7.21 1.37
N ASP A 57 -6.37 8.20 1.93
CA ASP A 57 -5.75 9.27 1.14
C ASP A 57 -4.55 8.78 0.34
N HIS A 58 -3.72 7.88 0.91
CA HIS A 58 -2.66 7.22 0.13
C HIS A 58 -3.26 6.40 -1.01
N MET A 59 -4.33 5.64 -0.76
CA MET A 59 -5.01 4.84 -1.78
C MET A 59 -5.57 5.72 -2.90
N ARG A 60 -6.18 6.86 -2.57
CA ARG A 60 -6.68 7.83 -3.56
C ARG A 60 -5.56 8.44 -4.40
N ALA A 61 -4.44 8.81 -3.77
CA ALA A 61 -3.29 9.37 -4.47
C ALA A 61 -2.65 8.35 -5.43
N LEU A 62 -2.47 7.11 -4.97
CA LEU A 62 -1.99 6.01 -5.82
C LEU A 62 -2.97 5.70 -6.97
N ALA A 63 -4.27 5.61 -6.67
CA ALA A 63 -5.31 5.42 -7.68
C ALA A 63 -5.26 6.51 -8.77
N ASN A 64 -5.09 7.77 -8.38
CA ASN A 64 -4.93 8.88 -9.30
C ASN A 64 -3.66 8.73 -10.16
N ARG A 65 -2.51 8.47 -9.54
CA ARG A 65 -1.23 8.32 -10.27
C ARG A 65 -1.28 7.20 -11.31
N PHE A 66 -1.81 6.05 -10.94
CA PHE A 66 -1.84 4.88 -11.82
C PHE A 66 -3.10 4.82 -12.70
N GLN A 67 -4.01 5.78 -12.56
CA GLN A 67 -5.27 5.86 -13.30
C GLN A 67 -6.10 4.57 -13.15
N ILE A 68 -6.19 4.07 -11.91
CA ILE A 68 -6.97 2.88 -11.56
C ILE A 68 -8.04 3.22 -10.51
N PRO A 69 -9.15 2.48 -10.43
CA PRO A 69 -10.16 2.71 -9.39
C PRO A 69 -9.57 2.54 -7.99
N VAL A 70 -9.94 3.45 -7.06
CA VAL A 70 -9.54 3.33 -5.64
C VAL A 70 -10.03 2.03 -5.01
N SER A 71 -11.13 1.48 -5.51
CA SER A 71 -11.69 0.19 -5.12
C SER A 71 -10.72 -0.98 -5.33
N MET A 72 -9.66 -0.83 -6.13
CA MET A 72 -8.62 -1.85 -6.29
C MET A 72 -7.68 -1.95 -5.08
N PHE A 73 -7.63 -0.90 -4.24
CA PHE A 73 -6.80 -0.86 -3.03
C PHE A 73 -7.54 -1.29 -1.76
N VAL A 74 -8.87 -1.35 -1.81
CA VAL A 74 -9.75 -1.74 -0.69
C VAL A 74 -10.41 -3.08 -1.01
N ASP A 75 -10.61 -3.90 0.01
CA ASP A 75 -11.58 -5.01 -0.01
C ASP A 75 -12.92 -4.55 0.58
#